data_AF-A0A0C3JY28-F1
#
_entry.id   AF-A0A0C3JY28-F1
#
_cell.length_a   1.000
_cell.length_b   1.000
_cell.length_c   1.000
_cell.angle_alpha   90.00
_cell.angle_beta   90.00
_cell.angle_gamma   90.00
#
_symmetry.space_group_name_H-M   'P 1'
#
loop_
_entity.id
_entity.type
_entity.pdbx_description
1 polymer ?
#
loop_
_entity_poly.entity_id
_entity_poly.type
_entity_poly.pdbx_seq_one_letter_code
_entity_poly.pdbx_strand_id
1 'polypeptide(L)' 'FSTQSCRFMDAYHKGLNGEQAAWAAKRYHGHQVLPSTILEEFDNEKKVN' A
#
# COMPACT_ATOMS: atom_id res chain seq x y z
N PHE A 1 3.24 -19.51 -8.53
CA PHE A 1 3.00 -19.34 -7.08
C PHE A 1 4.26 -18.76 -6.41
N SER A 2 4.44 -17.44 -6.39
CA SER A 2 5.47 -16.76 -5.57
C SER A 2 5.30 -15.22 -5.50
N THR A 3 4.18 -14.66 -5.97
CA THR A 3 4.04 -13.21 -6.18
C THR A 3 3.37 -12.46 -5.02
N GLN A 4 2.84 -13.17 -4.02
CA GLN A 4 2.14 -12.52 -2.92
C GLN A 4 3.09 -11.83 -1.92
N SER A 5 4.29 -12.38 -1.70
CA SER A 5 5.31 -11.76 -0.84
C SER A 5 5.88 -10.48 -1.47
N CYS A 6 5.98 -10.40 -2.80
CA CYS A 6 6.46 -9.22 -3.51
C CYS A 6 5.61 -7.96 -3.22
N ARG A 7 4.30 -8.14 -2.98
CA ARG A 7 3.40 -7.03 -2.63
C ARG A 7 3.76 -6.39 -1.29
N PHE A 8 4.18 -7.19 -0.32
CA PHE A 8 4.69 -6.69 0.96
C PHE A 8 6.08 -6.07 0.79
N MET A 9 6.93 -6.64 -0.06
CA MET A 9 8.27 -6.09 -0.32
C MET A 9 8.21 -4.72 -1.00
N ASP A 10 7.29 -4.50 -1.94
CA ASP A 10 7.07 -3.18 -2.57
C ASP A 10 6.63 -2.13 -1.53
N ALA A 11 5.82 -2.53 -0.55
CA ALA A 11 5.42 -1.64 0.53
C ALA A 11 6.60 -1.20 1.42
N TYR A 12 7.46 -2.16 1.80
CA TYR A 12 8.69 -1.86 2.55
C TYR A 12 9.68 -1.02 1.73
N HIS A 13 9.81 -1.29 0.43
CA HIS A 13 10.70 -0.53 -0.45
C HIS A 13 10.31 0.94 -0.59
N LYS A 14 9.00 1.22 -0.49
CA LYS A 14 8.44 2.58 -0.52
C LYS A 14 8.42 3.28 0.84
N GLY A 15 8.90 2.62 1.90
CA GLY A 15 8.98 3.20 3.25
C GLY A 15 7.62 3.34 3.94
N LEU A 16 6.63 2.52 3.58
CA LEU A 16 5.30 2.53 4.21
C LEU A 16 5.39 2.05 5.66
N ASN A 17 4.76 2.79 6.59
CA ASN A 17 4.60 2.34 7.97
C ASN A 17 3.55 1.22 8.05
N GLY A 18 3.51 0.47 9.16
CA GLY A 18 2.64 -0.71 9.32
C GLY A 18 1.15 -0.42 9.09
N GLU A 19 0.66 0.74 9.52
CA GLU A 19 -0.71 1.18 9.26
C GLU A 19 -0.97 1.46 7.78
N GLN A 20 -0.04 2.13 7.10
CA GLN A 20 -0.15 2.45 5.68
C GLN A 20 -0.06 1.18 4.82
N ALA A 21 0.81 0.24 5.19
CA ALA A 21 0.95 -1.05 4.51
C ALA A 21 -0.32 -1.90 4.66
N ALA A 22 -0.92 -1.94 5.86
CA ALA A 22 -2.19 -2.63 6.08
C ALA A 22 -3.34 -2.01 5.29
N TRP A 23 -3.40 -0.67 5.24
CA TRP A 23 -4.36 0.05 4.40
C TRP A 23 -4.15 -0.23 2.91
N ALA A 24 -2.90 -0.16 2.44
CA ALA A 24 -2.52 -0.44 1.05
C ALA A 24 -2.93 -1.85 0.62
N ALA A 25 -2.67 -2.85 1.48
CA ALA A 25 -3.06 -4.24 1.22
C ALA A 25 -4.59 -4.40 1.10
N LYS A 26 -5.36 -3.65 1.91
CA LYS A 26 -6.83 -3.63 1.86
C LYS A 26 -7.37 -2.92 0.62
N ARG A 27 -6.77 -1.79 0.23
CA ARG A 27 -7.21 -0.94 -0.89
C ARG A 27 -6.84 -1.52 -2.25
N TYR A 28 -5.64 -2.10 -2.38
CA TYR A 28 -5.06 -2.60 -3.63
C TYR A 28 -4.98 -4.12 -3.70
N HIS A 29 -5.95 -4.83 -3.12
CA HIS A 29 -5.94 -6.30 -3.05
C HIS A 29 -5.85 -7.01 -4.43
N GLY A 30 -6.18 -6.30 -5.52
CA GLY A 30 -6.07 -6.76 -6.92
C GLY A 30 -4.92 -6.18 -7.74
N HIS A 31 -4.29 -5.08 -7.30
CA HIS A 31 -3.14 -4.51 -8.01
C HIS A 31 -1.84 -5.13 -7.51
N GLN A 32 -0.94 -5.46 -8.45
CA GLN A 32 0.36 -6.07 -8.12
C GLN A 32 1.43 -5.01 -7.83
N VAL A 33 1.18 -3.77 -8.23
CA VAL A 33 2.11 -2.65 -8.08
C VAL A 33 1.38 -1.58 -7.29
N LEU A 34 1.97 -1.15 -6.18
CA LEU A 34 1.46 0.00 -5.46
C LEU A 34 1.75 1.24 -6.32
N PRO A 35 0.80 2.17 -6.49
CA PRO A 35 1.11 3.42 -7.17
C PRO A 35 2.10 4.25 -6.34
N SER A 36 2.80 5.18 -6.98
CA SER A 36 3.67 6.14 -6.27
C SER A 36 2.86 7.14 -5.43
N THR A 37 1.59 7.35 -5.77
CA THR A 37 0.62 8.23 -5.09
C THR A 37 0.04 7.63 -3.81
N ILE A 38 0.47 6.43 -3.41
CA ILE A 38 -0.17 5.68 -2.32
C ILE A 38 -0.18 6.41 -0.98
N LEU A 39 0.86 7.21 -0.70
CA LEU A 39 0.94 8.02 0.52
C LEU A 39 -0.06 9.19 0.47
N GLU A 40 -0.21 9.84 -0.68
CA GLU A 40 -1.18 10.92 -0.88
C GLU A 40 -2.61 10.40 -0.78
N GLU A 41 -2.88 9.22 -1.35
CA GLU A 41 -4.19 8.57 -1.25
C GLU A 41 -4.52 8.18 0.20
N PHE A 42 -3.53 7.68 0.96
CA PHE A 42 -3.69 7.39 2.39
C PHE A 42 -4.00 8.67 3.18
N ASP A 43 -3.24 9.74 2.97
CA ASP A 43 -3.44 11.02 3.67
C ASP A 43 -4.79 11.67 3.33
N ASN A 44 -5.23 11.56 2.08
CA ASN A 44 -6.55 12.04 1.68
C ASN A 44 -7.67 11.23 2.34
N GLU A 45 -7.54 9.90 2.46
CA GLU A 45 -8.53 9.06 3.13
C GLU A 45 -8.61 9.37 4.64
N LYS A 46 -7.49 9.77 5.26
CA LYS A 46 -7.44 10.23 6.65
C LYS A 46 -8.01 11.63 6.89
N LYS A 47 -8.01 12.51 5.87
CA LYS A 47 -8.60 13.86 5.96
C LYS A 47 -10.11 13.88 5.77
N VAL A 48 -10.66 12.86 5.11
CA VAL A 48 -12.09 12.74 4.81
C VAL A 48 -12.86 12.02 5.93
N ASN A 49 -12.16 11.32 6.84
CA ASN A 49 -12.69 10.71 8.06
C ASN A 49 -12.46 11.62 9.27
#